data_AF-A0A382CEU0-F1
#
_entry.id   AF-A0A382CEU0-F1
#
_cell.length_a   1.000
_cell.length_b   1.000
_cell.length_c   1.000
_cell.angle_alpha   90.00
_cell.angle_beta   90.00
_cell.angle_gamma   90.00
#
_symmetry.space_group_name_H-M   'P 1'
#
loop_
_entity.id
_entity.type
_entity.pdbx_description
1 polymer ?
#
loop_
_entity_poly.entity_id
_entity_poly.type
_entity_poly.pdbx_seq_one_letter_code
_entity_poly.pdbx_strand_id
1 'polypeptide(L)'
;VKILTGIFAALGVLLAATDDTAVANGGADFTPQFGVSSGNDALLRVSDNDLVQQYCVGCHNDRRLRGNMSLEGFNAERPEDNGALAEAMIVKLRAGMMPPPGVRRPSGDALQVLAASLEERVDAAAVRDPNPGGRTFQRLNQIEYERSIEDLLGLEIDGGQFLPLDTKSANFDNIADVQLLSPTLLDAYLNAAAVVSRLAVGDRDAPRSSATYTNSGYTSQWDRIEGAPYGTRGGISIVHNFIADGEYEFRLALEHTTTGEYYGGTIP
;
A
#
# COMPACT_ATOMS: atom_id res chain seq x y z
N VAL A 1 11.31 -22.76 9.71
CA VAL A 1 12.48 -21.93 9.33
C VAL A 1 13.63 -22.26 10.28
N LYS A 2 14.71 -22.90 9.81
CA LYS A 2 15.90 -23.17 10.64
C LYS A 2 16.92 -22.08 10.30
N ILE A 3 17.10 -21.09 11.18
CA ILE A 3 18.12 -20.05 11.03
C ILE A 3 19.46 -20.68 11.38
N LEU A 4 20.41 -20.68 10.43
CA LEU A 4 21.76 -21.18 10.66
C LEU A 4 22.71 -20.00 10.84
N THR A 5 23.14 -19.77 12.09
CA THR A 5 24.19 -18.80 12.38
C THR A 5 25.50 -19.55 12.64
N GLY A 6 26.44 -19.48 11.70
CA GLY A 6 27.78 -20.06 11.87
C GLY A 6 28.68 -19.11 12.65
N ILE A 7 28.99 -19.44 13.92
CA ILE A 7 30.02 -18.76 14.72
C ILE A 7 31.27 -19.64 14.77
N PHE A 8 32.45 -19.04 14.65
CA PHE A 8 33.65 -19.54 15.34
C PHE A 8 34.15 -18.47 16.31
N ALA A 9 33.96 -18.76 17.60
CA ALA A 9 34.83 -18.34 18.69
C ALA A 9 35.27 -19.65 19.35
N ALA A 10 36.54 -19.74 19.72
CA ALA A 10 37.07 -20.93 20.39
C ALA A 10 36.21 -21.26 21.63
N LEU A 11 35.85 -22.55 21.75
CA LEU A 11 35.05 -23.20 22.79
C LEU A 11 33.52 -22.95 22.77
N GLY A 12 32.78 -24.03 22.49
CA GLY A 12 31.41 -24.25 22.96
C GLY A 12 30.32 -24.07 21.90
N VAL A 13 29.76 -25.19 21.43
CA VAL A 13 28.48 -25.20 20.70
C VAL A 13 27.36 -24.95 21.71
N LEU A 14 26.61 -23.87 21.55
CA LEU A 14 25.39 -23.60 22.29
C LEU A 14 24.20 -23.63 21.33
N LEU A 15 23.34 -24.63 21.46
CA LEU A 15 22.01 -24.66 20.81
C LEU A 15 21.04 -23.87 21.68
N ALA A 16 20.39 -22.86 21.10
CA ALA A 16 19.24 -22.20 21.71
C ALA A 16 18.07 -22.23 20.73
N ALA A 17 16.92 -22.71 21.22
CA ALA A 17 15.62 -22.60 20.58
C ALA A 17 14.77 -21.65 21.44
N THR A 18 14.11 -20.68 20.82
CA THR A 18 13.15 -19.81 21.50
C THR A 18 11.85 -19.80 20.71
N ASP A 19 10.77 -20.18 21.37
CA ASP A 19 9.40 -19.99 20.90
C ASP A 19 8.93 -18.60 21.35
N ASP A 20 8.46 -17.78 20.40
CA ASP A 20 7.78 -16.52 20.69
C ASP A 20 6.26 -16.76 20.79
N THR A 21 5.69 -16.52 21.97
CA THR A 21 4.23 -16.52 22.17
C THR A 21 3.67 -15.12 21.97
N ALA A 22 2.74 -15.00 21.04
CA ALA A 22 1.97 -13.80 20.75
C ALA A 22 1.20 -13.26 21.97
N VAL A 23 1.22 -11.95 22.15
CA VAL A 23 0.37 -11.21 23.09
C VAL A 23 -0.78 -10.57 22.32
N ALA A 24 -2.02 -10.86 22.73
CA ALA A 24 -3.24 -10.31 22.17
C ALA A 24 -3.48 -8.86 22.63
N ASN A 25 -3.83 -7.99 21.68
CA ASN A 25 -4.28 -6.62 21.92
C ASN A 25 -5.73 -6.59 22.39
N GLY A 26 -5.99 -5.95 23.53
CA GLY A 26 -7.33 -5.58 23.99
C GLY A 26 -7.37 -4.09 24.32
N GLY A 27 -8.10 -3.31 23.53
CA GLY A 27 -8.30 -1.88 23.76
C GLY A 27 -9.58 -1.42 23.05
N ALA A 28 -10.53 -0.92 23.84
CA ALA A 28 -11.94 -0.75 23.50
C ALA A 28 -12.27 0.45 22.61
N ASP A 29 -13.28 0.28 21.76
CA ASP A 29 -13.96 1.34 21.02
C ASP A 29 -14.78 2.24 21.94
N PHE A 30 -14.58 3.56 21.82
CA PHE A 30 -15.42 4.58 22.45
C PHE A 30 -15.93 5.54 21.37
N THR A 31 -17.22 5.46 21.04
CA THR A 31 -17.90 6.42 20.16
C THR A 31 -18.97 7.18 20.96
N PRO A 32 -18.88 8.52 21.09
CA PRO A 32 -19.98 9.30 21.62
C PRO A 32 -20.96 9.67 20.51
N GLN A 33 -22.22 9.24 20.65
CA GLN A 33 -23.34 9.71 19.83
C GLN A 33 -23.85 11.04 20.37
N PHE A 34 -23.67 12.12 19.60
CA PHE A 34 -24.40 13.38 19.81
C PHE A 34 -25.51 13.48 18.77
N GLY A 35 -26.73 13.11 19.16
CA GLY A 35 -27.93 13.35 18.37
C GLY A 35 -28.40 14.80 18.54
N VAL A 36 -28.39 15.57 17.46
CA VAL A 36 -29.12 16.84 17.37
C VAL A 36 -30.37 16.60 16.52
N SER A 37 -31.53 16.68 17.16
CA SER A 37 -32.85 16.60 16.54
C SER A 37 -33.09 17.83 15.65
N SER A 38 -33.29 17.60 14.35
CA SER A 38 -33.75 18.61 13.40
C SER A 38 -35.22 18.94 13.67
N GLY A 39 -35.46 20.12 14.23
CA GLY A 39 -36.79 20.67 14.49
C GLY A 39 -37.11 21.81 13.51
N ASN A 40 -37.96 21.52 12.52
CA ASN A 40 -38.93 22.41 11.87
C ASN A 40 -38.57 23.92 11.78
N ASP A 41 -37.70 24.27 10.85
CA ASP A 41 -37.42 25.66 10.45
C ASP A 41 -38.19 26.03 9.17
N ALA A 42 -39.49 25.68 9.14
CA ALA A 42 -40.39 25.89 8.01
C ALA A 42 -41.01 27.30 7.99
N LEU A 43 -40.18 28.34 8.10
CA LEU A 43 -40.60 29.72 7.90
C LEU A 43 -39.85 30.29 6.69
N LEU A 44 -40.53 30.29 5.53
CA LEU A 44 -40.17 30.98 4.29
C LEU A 44 -38.75 30.68 3.75
N ARG A 45 -38.38 29.41 3.64
CA ARG A 45 -37.29 29.04 2.72
C ARG A 45 -37.81 29.17 1.29
N VAL A 46 -37.26 30.11 0.53
CA VAL A 46 -37.34 30.08 -0.94
C VAL A 46 -36.82 28.71 -1.36
N SER A 47 -37.58 27.98 -2.17
CA SER A 47 -37.18 26.66 -2.63
C SER A 47 -35.81 26.73 -3.32
N ASP A 48 -34.95 25.74 -3.09
CA ASP A 48 -33.64 25.66 -3.74
C ASP A 48 -33.80 25.64 -5.28
N ASN A 49 -34.87 24.99 -5.77
CA ASN A 49 -35.25 25.00 -7.17
C ASN A 49 -35.61 26.40 -7.69
N ASP A 50 -36.31 27.21 -6.90
CA ASP A 50 -36.68 28.58 -7.29
C ASP A 50 -35.44 29.47 -7.40
N LEU A 51 -34.47 29.30 -6.48
CA LEU A 51 -33.19 30.02 -6.55
C LEU A 51 -32.41 29.65 -7.82
N VAL A 52 -32.26 28.35 -8.11
CA VAL A 52 -31.57 27.88 -9.31
C VAL A 52 -32.26 28.40 -10.58
N GLN A 53 -33.59 28.30 -10.63
CA GLN A 53 -34.38 28.76 -11.76
C GLN A 53 -34.26 30.27 -11.98
N GLN A 54 -34.29 31.07 -10.91
CA GLN A 54 -34.28 32.52 -11.00
C GLN A 54 -32.89 33.10 -11.32
N TYR A 55 -31.82 32.53 -10.74
CA TYR A 55 -30.48 33.13 -10.78
C TYR A 55 -29.48 32.39 -11.67
N CYS A 56 -29.70 31.11 -11.97
CA CYS A 56 -28.71 30.29 -12.67
C CYS A 56 -29.16 29.92 -14.10
N VAL A 57 -30.41 29.46 -14.26
CA VAL A 57 -30.94 28.97 -15.55
C VAL A 57 -30.95 30.05 -16.64
N GLY A 58 -31.02 31.34 -16.29
CA GLY A 58 -30.92 32.43 -17.27
C GLY A 58 -29.62 32.45 -18.10
N CYS A 59 -28.55 31.85 -17.60
CA CYS A 59 -27.26 31.71 -18.30
C CYS A 59 -26.91 30.25 -18.62
N HIS A 60 -27.26 29.33 -17.72
CA HIS A 60 -26.99 27.90 -17.86
C HIS A 60 -28.27 27.18 -18.30
N ASN A 61 -28.57 27.28 -19.58
CA ASN A 61 -29.71 26.62 -20.25
C ASN A 61 -29.27 26.03 -21.59
N ASP A 62 -30.14 25.24 -22.22
CA ASP A 62 -29.83 24.52 -23.46
C ASP A 62 -29.50 25.47 -24.63
N ARG A 63 -29.95 26.73 -24.57
CA ARG A 63 -29.71 27.73 -25.63
C ARG A 63 -28.40 28.48 -25.45
N ARG A 64 -28.11 28.95 -24.23
CA ARG A 64 -26.94 29.79 -23.93
C ARG A 64 -25.71 28.98 -23.54
N LEU A 65 -25.93 27.82 -22.92
CA LEU A 65 -24.93 26.82 -22.57
C LEU A 65 -23.66 27.40 -21.94
N ARG A 66 -23.78 28.43 -21.09
CA ARG A 66 -22.60 29.10 -20.50
C ARG A 66 -21.81 28.10 -19.66
N GLY A 67 -20.50 28.03 -19.86
CA GLY A 67 -19.66 27.03 -19.21
C GLY A 67 -19.89 25.60 -19.71
N ASN A 68 -20.48 25.44 -20.91
CA ASN A 68 -20.80 24.15 -21.53
C ASN A 68 -21.69 23.25 -20.64
N MET A 69 -22.62 23.87 -19.92
CA MET A 69 -23.56 23.19 -19.02
C MET A 69 -24.95 23.82 -19.09
N SER A 70 -25.96 22.99 -18.81
CA SER A 70 -27.36 23.39 -18.68
C SER A 70 -27.87 22.98 -17.31
N LEU A 71 -28.64 23.86 -16.68
CA LEU A 71 -29.38 23.61 -15.45
C LEU A 71 -30.89 23.51 -15.73
N GLU A 72 -31.30 23.46 -17.00
CA GLU A 72 -32.70 23.20 -17.33
C GLU A 72 -33.10 21.80 -16.88
N GLY A 73 -34.20 21.71 -16.11
CA GLY A 73 -34.63 20.45 -15.51
C GLY A 73 -33.78 19.95 -14.35
N PHE A 74 -32.76 20.70 -13.91
CA PHE A 74 -32.02 20.36 -12.69
C PHE A 74 -32.93 20.48 -11.47
N ASN A 75 -32.93 19.45 -10.63
CA ASN A 75 -33.69 19.41 -9.40
C ASN A 75 -32.76 19.51 -8.20
N ALA A 76 -32.69 20.69 -7.59
CA ALA A 76 -31.92 20.95 -6.38
C ALA A 76 -32.44 20.16 -5.15
N GLU A 77 -33.68 19.65 -5.20
CA GLU A 77 -34.19 18.76 -4.16
C GLU A 77 -33.67 17.32 -4.29
N ARG A 78 -33.21 16.94 -5.48
CA ARG A 78 -32.63 15.63 -5.81
C ARG A 78 -31.31 15.79 -6.59
N PRO A 79 -30.30 16.46 -6.00
CA PRO A 79 -29.04 16.75 -6.69
C PRO A 79 -28.27 15.48 -7.05
N GLU A 80 -28.54 14.36 -6.37
CA GLU A 80 -27.94 13.06 -6.62
C GLU A 80 -28.28 12.48 -8.01
N ASP A 81 -29.43 12.85 -8.59
CA ASP A 81 -29.81 12.43 -9.94
C ASP A 81 -28.79 12.93 -10.99
N ASN A 82 -28.04 13.99 -10.67
CA ASN A 82 -26.91 14.48 -11.46
C ASN A 82 -25.79 15.02 -10.55
N GLY A 83 -25.17 14.13 -9.77
CA GLY A 83 -24.15 14.50 -8.79
C GLY A 83 -22.98 15.30 -9.38
N ALA A 84 -22.53 14.98 -10.60
CA ALA A 84 -21.45 15.73 -11.26
C ALA A 84 -21.78 17.21 -11.49
N LEU A 85 -23.03 17.51 -11.86
CA LEU A 85 -23.50 18.87 -12.07
C LEU A 85 -23.73 19.59 -10.73
N ALA A 86 -24.26 18.87 -9.72
CA ALA A 86 -24.43 19.40 -8.37
C ALA A 86 -23.09 19.80 -7.75
N GLU A 87 -22.08 18.93 -7.81
CA GLU A 87 -20.70 19.19 -7.35
C GLU A 87 -20.07 20.39 -8.05
N ALA A 88 -20.21 20.47 -9.38
CA ALA A 88 -19.71 21.62 -10.14
C ALA A 88 -20.36 22.93 -9.67
N MET A 89 -21.66 22.91 -9.36
CA MET A 89 -22.36 24.08 -8.82
C MET A 89 -21.89 24.40 -7.39
N ILE A 90 -21.81 23.41 -6.50
CA ILE A 90 -21.31 23.56 -5.11
C ILE A 90 -19.94 24.25 -5.12
N VAL A 91 -18.98 23.73 -5.89
CA VAL A 91 -17.62 24.29 -5.99
C VAL A 91 -17.65 25.76 -6.41
N LYS A 92 -18.50 26.13 -7.39
CA LYS A 92 -18.61 27.52 -7.85
C LYS A 92 -19.31 28.44 -6.85
N LEU A 93 -20.30 27.94 -6.12
CA LEU A 93 -21.01 28.69 -5.08
C LEU A 93 -20.09 28.93 -3.87
N ARG A 94 -19.38 27.90 -3.40
CA ARG A 94 -18.43 28.00 -2.27
C ARG A 94 -17.26 28.91 -2.59
N ALA A 95 -16.76 28.88 -3.82
CA ALA A 95 -15.73 29.81 -4.27
C ALA A 95 -16.25 31.25 -4.55
N GLY A 96 -17.55 31.51 -4.42
CA GLY A 96 -18.14 32.82 -4.71
C GLY A 96 -18.07 33.24 -6.19
N MET A 97 -17.70 32.32 -7.09
CA MET A 97 -17.50 32.60 -8.52
C MET A 97 -18.82 32.72 -9.29
N MET A 98 -19.93 32.19 -8.75
CA MET A 98 -21.25 32.24 -9.36
C MET A 98 -22.30 32.84 -8.39
N PRO A 99 -23.29 33.60 -8.90
CA PRO A 99 -23.28 34.29 -10.20
C PRO A 99 -22.12 35.29 -10.34
N PRO A 100 -21.63 35.58 -11.56
CA PRO A 100 -20.48 36.47 -11.76
C PRO A 100 -20.83 37.94 -11.41
N PRO A 101 -19.80 38.79 -11.16
CA PRO A 101 -20.02 40.20 -10.86
C PRO A 101 -20.86 40.91 -11.94
N GLY A 102 -21.77 41.79 -11.51
CA GLY A 102 -22.65 42.54 -12.41
C GLY A 102 -23.95 41.81 -12.80
N VAL A 103 -24.14 40.56 -12.38
CA VAL A 103 -25.40 39.83 -12.54
C VAL A 103 -26.23 39.91 -11.26
N ARG A 104 -27.55 39.83 -11.40
CA ARG A 104 -28.47 39.78 -10.25
C ARG A 104 -28.11 38.61 -9.34
N ARG A 105 -27.95 38.89 -8.05
CA ARG A 105 -27.64 37.91 -7.00
C ARG A 105 -28.73 38.00 -5.93
N PRO A 106 -29.17 36.88 -5.34
CA PRO A 106 -30.04 36.93 -4.17
C PRO A 106 -29.31 37.64 -3.02
N SER A 107 -30.07 38.31 -2.16
CA SER A 107 -29.53 39.01 -0.98
C SER A 107 -29.23 38.05 0.17
N GLY A 108 -28.36 38.47 1.07
CA GLY A 108 -28.01 37.70 2.27
C GLY A 108 -27.33 36.38 1.94
N ASP A 109 -27.59 35.37 2.76
CA ASP A 109 -26.84 34.11 2.75
C ASP A 109 -27.47 33.02 1.87
N ALA A 110 -28.46 33.38 1.04
CA ALA A 110 -29.25 32.41 0.27
C ALA A 110 -28.39 31.44 -0.58
N LEU A 111 -27.29 31.93 -1.19
CA LEU A 111 -26.40 31.06 -1.98
C LEU A 111 -25.50 30.16 -1.12
N GLN A 112 -25.20 30.58 0.12
CA GLN A 112 -24.46 29.73 1.06
C GLN A 112 -25.38 28.65 1.64
N VAL A 113 -26.64 28.99 1.91
CA VAL A 113 -27.67 28.04 2.32
C VAL A 113 -27.92 27.01 1.21
N LEU A 114 -28.05 27.47 -0.05
CA LEU A 114 -28.18 26.57 -1.20
C LEU A 114 -26.96 25.65 -1.37
N ALA A 115 -25.73 26.18 -1.23
CA ALA A 115 -24.54 25.34 -1.32
C ALA A 115 -24.53 24.27 -0.21
N ALA A 116 -24.87 24.66 1.03
CA ALA A 116 -24.93 23.74 2.16
C ALA A 116 -26.02 22.67 1.99
N SER A 117 -27.21 23.03 1.49
CA SER A 117 -28.30 22.07 1.27
C SER A 117 -27.96 21.07 0.17
N LEU A 118 -27.27 21.50 -0.89
CA LEU A 118 -26.80 20.61 -1.95
C LEU A 118 -25.72 19.65 -1.44
N GLU A 119 -24.74 20.15 -0.69
CA GLU A 119 -23.70 19.33 -0.04
C GLU A 119 -24.31 18.27 0.86
N GLU A 120 -25.22 18.65 1.78
CA GLU A 120 -25.86 17.71 2.70
C GLU A 120 -26.60 16.59 1.96
N ARG A 121 -27.30 16.91 0.88
CA ARG A 121 -28.04 15.92 0.07
C ARG A 121 -27.11 15.01 -0.71
N VAL A 122 -26.06 15.55 -1.34
CA VAL A 122 -25.08 14.76 -2.09
C VAL A 122 -24.29 13.84 -1.16
N ASP A 123 -23.84 14.34 -0.02
CA ASP A 123 -23.14 13.56 1.00
C ASP A 123 -24.04 12.44 1.55
N ALA A 124 -25.31 12.75 1.87
CA ALA A 124 -26.27 11.74 2.32
C ALA A 124 -26.57 10.67 1.24
N ALA A 125 -26.53 11.04 -0.03
CA ALA A 125 -26.64 10.07 -1.13
C ALA A 125 -25.38 9.20 -1.22
N ALA A 126 -24.18 9.79 -1.14
CA ALA A 126 -22.90 9.07 -1.18
C ALA A 126 -22.72 8.10 0.00
N VAL A 127 -23.27 8.41 1.18
CA VAL A 127 -23.26 7.48 2.32
C VAL A 127 -24.18 6.28 2.08
N ARG A 128 -25.34 6.48 1.43
CA ARG A 128 -26.31 5.40 1.16
C ARG A 128 -25.88 4.49 0.02
N ASP A 129 -25.24 5.05 -1.00
CA ASP A 129 -24.71 4.32 -2.15
C ASP A 129 -23.26 4.76 -2.43
N PRO A 130 -22.28 4.27 -1.64
CA PRO A 130 -20.89 4.63 -1.83
C PRO A 130 -20.38 4.17 -3.19
N ASN A 131 -19.88 5.12 -3.99
CA ASN A 131 -19.20 4.83 -5.24
C ASN A 131 -17.69 5.08 -5.08
N PRO A 132 -16.89 4.05 -4.71
CA PRO A 132 -15.43 4.18 -4.60
C PRO A 132 -14.73 4.30 -5.96
N GLY A 133 -15.49 4.33 -7.07
CA GLY A 133 -14.97 4.28 -8.43
C GLY A 133 -14.55 2.87 -8.85
N GLY A 134 -13.85 2.80 -9.97
CA GLY A 134 -13.21 1.57 -10.45
C GLY A 134 -11.72 1.61 -10.19
N ARG A 135 -11.14 0.47 -9.80
CA ARG A 135 -9.69 0.26 -9.78
C ARG A 135 -9.33 -0.84 -10.76
N THR A 136 -8.26 -0.63 -11.54
CA THR A 136 -7.70 -1.69 -12.36
C THR A 136 -7.14 -2.81 -11.47
N PHE A 137 -6.98 -4.02 -12.02
CA PHE A 137 -6.40 -5.13 -11.26
C PHE A 137 -4.93 -4.82 -10.94
N GLN A 138 -4.63 -4.62 -9.66
CA GLN A 138 -3.27 -4.46 -9.19
C GLN A 138 -2.65 -5.83 -8.93
N ARG A 139 -1.54 -6.13 -9.60
CA ARG A 139 -0.70 -7.30 -9.28
C ARG A 139 0.32 -6.94 -8.20
N LEU A 140 0.95 -7.93 -7.59
CA LEU A 140 2.03 -7.71 -6.63
C LEU A 140 3.31 -7.31 -7.37
N ASN A 141 3.94 -6.18 -7.03
CA ASN A 141 5.30 -5.89 -7.50
C ASN A 141 6.33 -6.87 -6.90
N GLN A 142 7.60 -6.81 -7.31
CA GLN A 142 8.64 -7.73 -6.81
C GLN A 142 8.71 -7.77 -5.28
N ILE A 143 8.75 -6.58 -4.64
CA ILE A 143 8.86 -6.45 -3.18
C ILE A 143 7.59 -6.92 -2.48
N GLU A 144 6.42 -6.58 -3.01
CA GLU A 144 5.12 -7.02 -2.49
C GLU A 144 4.99 -8.54 -2.59
N TYR A 145 5.50 -9.15 -3.67
CA TYR A 145 5.54 -10.59 -3.82
C TYR A 145 6.46 -11.24 -2.78
N GLU A 146 7.69 -10.74 -2.62
CA GLU A 146 8.64 -11.21 -1.59
C GLU A 146 8.03 -11.15 -0.19
N ARG A 147 7.47 -10.00 0.19
CA ARG A 147 6.84 -9.81 1.50
C ARG A 147 5.62 -10.69 1.69
N SER A 148 4.83 -10.92 0.64
CA SER A 148 3.70 -11.84 0.72
C SER A 148 4.15 -13.28 0.95
N ILE A 149 5.25 -13.71 0.32
CA ILE A 149 5.82 -15.05 0.53
C ILE A 149 6.41 -15.18 1.94
N GLU A 150 7.09 -14.15 2.43
CA GLU A 150 7.62 -14.10 3.80
C GLU A 150 6.48 -14.19 4.84
N ASP A 151 5.43 -13.38 4.69
CA ASP A 151 4.30 -13.33 5.63
C ASP A 151 3.48 -14.63 5.63
N LEU A 152 3.22 -15.21 4.45
CA LEU A 152 2.39 -16.41 4.31
C LEU A 152 3.14 -17.71 4.61
N LEU A 153 4.42 -17.80 4.25
CA LEU A 153 5.18 -19.06 4.26
C LEU A 153 6.41 -19.01 5.17
N GLY A 154 6.78 -17.84 5.70
CA GLY A 154 8.01 -17.65 6.47
C GLY A 154 9.27 -17.84 5.61
N LEU A 155 9.17 -17.64 4.29
CA LEU A 155 10.27 -17.86 3.35
C LEU A 155 10.78 -16.54 2.81
N GLU A 156 12.07 -16.28 3.02
CA GLU A 156 12.77 -15.21 2.32
C GLU A 156 13.19 -15.70 0.92
N ILE A 157 12.77 -14.95 -0.10
CA ILE A 157 13.09 -15.20 -1.51
C ILE A 157 13.58 -13.91 -2.17
N ASP A 158 14.34 -14.04 -3.26
CA ASP A 158 14.66 -12.92 -4.17
C ASP A 158 13.64 -12.93 -5.31
N GLY A 159 12.67 -12.01 -5.26
CA GLY A 159 11.63 -11.84 -6.26
C GLY A 159 12.19 -11.43 -7.62
N GLY A 160 13.35 -10.78 -7.65
CA GLY A 160 14.08 -10.42 -8.87
C GLY A 160 14.61 -11.61 -9.67
N GLN A 161 14.74 -12.80 -9.05
CA GLN A 161 15.06 -14.04 -9.78
C GLN A 161 13.88 -14.56 -10.59
N PHE A 162 12.65 -14.16 -10.25
CA PHE A 162 11.43 -14.73 -10.82
C PHE A 162 10.66 -13.74 -11.68
N LEU A 163 10.52 -12.51 -11.20
CA LEU A 163 9.69 -11.48 -11.81
C LEU A 163 10.58 -10.41 -12.48
N PRO A 164 10.15 -9.82 -13.60
CA PRO A 164 10.85 -8.69 -14.20
C PRO A 164 10.72 -7.44 -13.34
N LEU A 165 11.60 -6.46 -13.57
CA LEU A 165 11.57 -5.18 -12.87
C LEU A 165 10.25 -4.43 -13.15
N ASP A 166 9.66 -3.88 -12.09
CA ASP A 166 8.40 -3.15 -12.19
C ASP A 166 8.55 -1.79 -12.88
N THR A 167 7.52 -1.39 -13.63
CA THR A 167 7.47 -0.06 -14.25
C THR A 167 7.14 0.97 -13.20
N LYS A 168 7.95 2.03 -13.12
CA LYS A 168 7.69 3.18 -12.24
C LYS A 168 6.80 4.20 -12.94
N SER A 169 5.74 4.63 -12.26
CA SER A 169 4.87 5.73 -12.66
C SER A 169 4.73 6.72 -11.50
N ALA A 170 4.81 8.02 -11.80
CA ALA A 170 4.86 9.08 -10.78
C ALA A 170 5.90 8.83 -9.66
N ASN A 171 6.99 8.12 -9.97
CA ASN A 171 8.04 7.65 -9.06
C ASN A 171 7.64 6.53 -8.08
N PHE A 172 6.48 5.90 -8.28
CA PHE A 172 6.01 4.75 -7.53
C PHE A 172 5.96 3.51 -8.44
N ASP A 173 6.24 2.33 -7.89
CA ASP A 173 6.23 1.04 -8.58
C ASP A 173 5.00 0.19 -8.22
N ASN A 174 4.02 0.77 -7.51
CA ASN A 174 2.79 0.12 -7.06
C ASN A 174 1.49 0.75 -7.63
N ILE A 175 1.59 1.44 -8.76
CA ILE A 175 0.43 2.07 -9.41
C ILE A 175 -0.26 1.05 -10.34
N ALA A 176 -1.47 0.62 -9.97
CA ALA A 176 -2.24 -0.39 -10.68
C ALA A 176 -2.40 -0.12 -12.19
N ASP A 177 -2.64 1.15 -12.57
CA ASP A 177 -2.90 1.55 -13.96
C ASP A 177 -1.71 1.35 -14.92
N VAL A 178 -0.50 1.19 -14.39
CA VAL A 178 0.71 0.89 -15.18
C VAL A 178 1.24 -0.53 -14.96
N GLN A 179 0.56 -1.34 -14.16
CA GLN A 179 0.94 -2.71 -13.83
C GLN A 179 0.10 -3.75 -14.58
N LEU A 180 0.08 -3.65 -15.91
CA LEU A 180 -0.63 -4.62 -16.75
C LEU A 180 -0.05 -6.04 -16.58
N LEU A 181 -0.94 -7.03 -16.48
CA LEU A 181 -0.56 -8.45 -16.41
C LEU A 181 -0.46 -9.04 -17.82
N SER A 182 0.75 -9.16 -18.34
CA SER A 182 0.99 -9.87 -19.60
C SER A 182 0.97 -11.40 -19.41
N PRO A 183 0.71 -12.19 -20.46
CA PRO A 183 0.82 -13.65 -20.39
C PRO A 183 2.20 -14.13 -19.92
N THR A 184 3.27 -13.47 -20.41
CA THR A 184 4.64 -13.78 -20.00
C THR A 184 4.91 -13.53 -18.52
N LEU A 185 4.28 -12.49 -17.96
CA LEU A 185 4.39 -12.19 -16.54
C LEU A 185 3.58 -13.18 -15.70
N LEU A 186 2.41 -13.61 -16.17
CA LEU A 186 1.65 -14.68 -15.53
C LEU A 186 2.45 -15.99 -15.47
N ASP A 187 3.11 -16.37 -16.57
CA ASP A 187 4.01 -17.53 -16.59
C ASP A 187 5.15 -17.38 -15.58
N ALA A 188 5.71 -16.17 -15.43
CA ALA A 188 6.73 -15.88 -14.43
C ALA A 188 6.21 -16.10 -12.99
N TYR A 189 5.01 -15.64 -12.66
CA TYR A 189 4.39 -15.93 -11.35
C TYR A 189 4.14 -17.42 -11.12
N LEU A 190 3.68 -18.16 -12.14
CA LEU A 190 3.42 -19.59 -12.02
C LEU A 190 4.72 -20.38 -11.82
N ASN A 191 5.79 -20.00 -12.51
CA ASN A 191 7.12 -20.58 -12.30
C ASN A 191 7.66 -20.27 -10.91
N ALA A 192 7.52 -19.01 -10.46
CA ALA A 192 7.87 -18.60 -9.10
C ALA A 192 7.12 -19.45 -8.07
N ALA A 193 5.79 -19.54 -8.20
CA ALA A 193 4.94 -20.32 -7.31
C ALA A 193 5.32 -21.80 -7.28
N ALA A 194 5.69 -22.40 -8.41
CA ALA A 194 6.14 -23.79 -8.47
C ALA A 194 7.47 -24.03 -7.74
N VAL A 195 8.38 -23.05 -7.72
CA VAL A 195 9.63 -23.11 -6.96
C VAL A 195 9.37 -22.88 -5.47
N VAL A 196 8.65 -21.81 -5.13
CA VAL A 196 8.34 -21.44 -3.75
C VAL A 196 7.52 -22.52 -3.05
N SER A 197 6.54 -23.13 -3.73
CA SER A 197 5.73 -24.21 -3.13
C SER A 197 6.57 -25.42 -2.76
N ARG A 198 7.57 -25.78 -3.57
CA ARG A 198 8.50 -26.87 -3.25
C ARG A 198 9.40 -26.51 -2.06
N LEU A 199 9.82 -25.25 -1.97
CA LEU A 199 10.59 -24.76 -0.84
C LEU A 199 9.77 -24.80 0.47
N ALA A 200 8.49 -24.43 0.40
CA ALA A 200 7.60 -24.37 1.56
C ALA A 200 7.19 -25.74 2.10
N VAL A 201 6.89 -26.69 1.21
CA VAL A 201 6.47 -28.05 1.60
C VAL A 201 7.68 -28.92 1.94
N GLY A 202 8.82 -28.68 1.29
CA GLY A 202 9.98 -29.55 1.31
C GLY A 202 9.81 -30.75 0.35
N ASP A 203 10.93 -31.30 -0.07
CA ASP A 203 10.99 -32.48 -0.95
C ASP A 203 11.93 -33.52 -0.34
N ARG A 204 11.37 -34.66 0.08
CA ARG A 204 12.13 -35.75 0.72
C ARG A 204 13.05 -36.47 -0.26
N ASP A 205 12.72 -36.43 -1.55
CA ASP A 205 13.49 -37.04 -2.63
C ASP A 205 14.37 -35.99 -3.33
N ALA A 206 14.53 -34.81 -2.71
CA ALA A 206 15.34 -33.74 -3.24
C ALA A 206 16.76 -34.22 -3.59
N PRO A 207 17.26 -33.91 -4.80
CA PRO A 207 18.62 -34.24 -5.16
C PRO A 207 19.60 -33.51 -4.22
N ARG A 208 20.73 -34.16 -3.94
CA ARG A 208 21.84 -33.54 -3.21
C ARG A 208 22.29 -32.28 -3.96
N SER A 209 22.07 -31.12 -3.36
CA SER A 209 22.53 -29.83 -3.85
C SER A 209 23.61 -29.26 -2.93
N SER A 210 24.45 -28.41 -3.48
CA SER A 210 25.46 -27.66 -2.73
C SER A 210 25.31 -26.17 -3.05
N ALA A 211 25.26 -25.34 -2.01
CA ALA A 211 25.33 -23.89 -2.15
C ALA A 211 26.71 -23.41 -1.71
N THR A 212 27.30 -22.50 -2.50
CA THR A 212 28.58 -21.87 -2.16
C THR A 212 28.33 -20.40 -1.91
N TYR A 213 28.79 -19.92 -0.75
CA TYR A 213 28.71 -18.53 -0.37
C TYR A 213 30.11 -17.96 -0.26
N THR A 214 30.33 -16.82 -0.90
CA THR A 214 31.63 -16.16 -0.93
C THR A 214 31.53 -14.80 -0.27
N ASN A 215 32.61 -14.39 0.38
CA ASN A 215 32.81 -13.02 0.80
C ASN A 215 33.97 -12.42 -0.01
N SER A 216 33.86 -11.14 -0.35
CA SER A 216 34.95 -10.43 -1.02
C SER A 216 36.13 -10.25 -0.06
N GLY A 217 37.36 -10.38 -0.56
CA GLY A 217 38.57 -10.05 0.21
C GLY A 217 38.67 -8.58 0.63
N TYR A 218 37.83 -7.69 0.08
CA TYR A 218 37.73 -6.29 0.48
C TYR A 218 36.75 -6.05 1.64
N THR A 219 36.00 -7.07 2.06
CA THR A 219 35.07 -6.95 3.19
C THR A 219 35.86 -6.88 4.50
N SER A 220 35.55 -5.85 5.29
CA SER A 220 36.14 -5.66 6.62
C SER A 220 35.97 -6.92 7.47
N GLN A 221 37.08 -7.41 8.03
CA GLN A 221 37.08 -8.48 9.03
C GLN A 221 37.02 -7.92 10.47
N TRP A 222 36.89 -6.60 10.62
CA TRP A 222 36.85 -5.92 11.91
C TRP A 222 35.42 -5.62 12.37
N ASP A 223 34.52 -5.44 11.42
CA ASP A 223 33.13 -5.08 11.69
C ASP A 223 32.26 -6.32 11.90
N ARG A 224 31.21 -6.17 12.70
CA ARG A 224 30.19 -7.21 12.86
C ARG A 224 29.29 -7.21 11.63
N ILE A 225 29.03 -8.40 11.11
CA ILE A 225 28.06 -8.60 10.02
C ILE A 225 26.66 -8.74 10.61
N GLU A 226 25.66 -8.21 9.92
CA GLU A 226 24.26 -8.35 10.30
C GLU A 226 23.85 -9.83 10.35
N GLY A 227 23.02 -10.20 11.34
CA GLY A 227 22.67 -11.59 11.64
C GLY A 227 23.77 -12.39 12.34
N ALA A 228 25.02 -11.89 12.38
CA ALA A 228 26.09 -12.57 13.11
C ALA A 228 25.96 -12.32 14.64
N PRO A 229 26.31 -13.30 15.48
CA PRO A 229 26.12 -13.22 16.93
C PRO A 229 26.99 -12.14 17.57
N TYR A 230 26.54 -11.61 18.71
CA TYR A 230 27.27 -10.56 19.38
C TYR A 230 28.68 -11.02 19.77
N GLY A 231 29.68 -10.18 19.48
CA GLY A 231 31.10 -10.48 19.73
C GLY A 231 31.86 -11.05 18.53
N THR A 232 31.20 -11.38 17.42
CA THR A 232 31.89 -11.76 16.17
C THR A 232 32.43 -10.53 15.43
N ARG A 233 33.51 -10.74 14.67
CA ARG A 233 34.10 -9.76 13.74
C ARG A 233 34.38 -10.46 12.41
N GLY A 234 34.03 -9.83 11.31
CA GLY A 234 34.19 -10.41 9.98
C GLY A 234 33.30 -11.63 9.71
N GLY A 235 33.68 -12.40 8.70
CA GLY A 235 33.01 -13.65 8.32
C GLY A 235 31.90 -13.50 7.26
N ILE A 236 30.86 -14.33 7.37
CA ILE A 236 29.67 -14.32 6.51
C ILE A 236 28.47 -14.82 7.33
N SER A 237 27.31 -14.19 7.17
CA SER A 237 26.07 -14.56 7.88
C SER A 237 24.96 -14.63 6.84
N ILE A 238 24.42 -15.83 6.62
CA ILE A 238 23.45 -16.09 5.54
C ILE A 238 22.37 -17.03 6.05
N VAL A 239 21.13 -16.67 5.76
CA VAL A 239 19.98 -17.56 5.94
C VAL A 239 19.95 -18.54 4.75
N HIS A 240 20.02 -19.83 5.03
CA HIS A 240 19.90 -20.88 4.03
C HIS A 240 18.67 -21.75 4.31
N ASN A 241 17.79 -21.87 3.31
CA ASN A 241 16.60 -22.72 3.39
C ASN A 241 16.92 -24.13 2.88
N PHE A 242 16.92 -25.10 3.78
CA PHE A 242 17.11 -26.51 3.44
C PHE A 242 15.81 -27.11 2.91
N ILE A 243 15.86 -27.69 1.71
CA ILE A 243 14.71 -28.26 0.99
C ILE A 243 14.22 -29.60 1.56
N ALA A 244 14.98 -30.24 2.44
CA ALA A 244 14.67 -31.53 3.04
C ALA A 244 15.20 -31.58 4.48
N ASP A 245 14.88 -32.63 5.22
CA ASP A 245 15.65 -33.00 6.41
C ASP A 245 16.73 -34.02 6.00
N GLY A 246 17.95 -33.86 6.51
CA GLY A 246 19.04 -34.76 6.18
C GLY A 246 20.35 -34.41 6.87
N GLU A 247 21.38 -35.17 6.53
CA GLU A 247 22.75 -34.87 6.94
C GLU A 247 23.38 -33.87 5.97
N TYR A 248 23.85 -32.74 6.53
CA TYR A 248 24.50 -31.67 5.77
C TYR A 248 25.99 -31.63 6.09
N GLU A 249 26.80 -31.51 5.03
CA GLU A 249 28.23 -31.31 5.15
C GLU A 249 28.57 -29.85 4.86
N PHE A 250 29.16 -29.16 5.84
CA PHE A 250 29.64 -27.80 5.69
C PHE A 250 31.14 -27.83 5.46
N ARG A 251 31.59 -27.26 4.33
CA ARG A 251 33.01 -27.09 4.02
C ARG A 251 33.35 -25.61 3.99
N LEU A 252 34.45 -25.26 4.65
CA LEU A 252 34.97 -23.91 4.70
C LEU A 252 36.34 -23.87 4.03
N ALA A 253 36.53 -22.90 3.13
CA ALA A 253 37.84 -22.56 2.58
C ALA A 253 38.15 -21.12 3.00
N LEU A 254 39.24 -20.93 3.74
CA LEU A 254 39.70 -19.61 4.14
C LEU A 254 40.62 -19.05 3.07
N GLU A 255 40.37 -17.81 2.66
CA GLU A 255 41.28 -17.10 1.75
C GLU A 255 42.57 -16.76 2.50
N HIS A 256 43.70 -17.20 1.95
CA HIS A 256 45.01 -16.93 2.51
C HIS A 256 45.49 -15.53 2.09
N THR A 257 45.67 -14.63 3.06
CA THR A 257 46.36 -13.36 2.81
C THR A 257 47.87 -13.62 2.68
N THR A 258 48.47 -13.20 1.57
CA THR A 258 49.93 -13.28 1.34
C THR A 258 50.73 -12.27 2.17
N THR A 259 50.05 -11.32 2.84
CA THR A 259 50.68 -10.29 3.69
C THR A 259 50.84 -10.73 5.15
N GLY A 260 50.28 -11.87 5.56
CA GLY A 260 50.61 -12.50 6.85
C GLY A 260 50.07 -11.75 8.07
N GLU A 261 48.84 -11.24 8.01
CA GLU A 261 48.21 -10.56 9.14
C GLU A 261 47.94 -11.53 10.29
N TYR A 262 48.63 -11.31 11.43
CA TYR A 262 48.38 -12.00 12.69
C TYR A 262 47.42 -11.17 13.54
N TYR A 263 46.30 -11.77 13.97
CA TYR A 263 45.38 -11.14 14.90
C TYR A 263 45.41 -11.86 16.25
N GLY A 264 45.48 -11.10 17.33
CA GLY A 264 45.42 -11.58 18.70
C GLY A 264 44.92 -10.45 19.60
N GLY A 265 43.94 -10.75 20.45
CA GLY A 265 43.38 -9.81 21.41
C GLY A 265 43.40 -10.43 22.80
N THR A 266 43.75 -9.64 23.81
CA THR A 266 43.57 -10.01 25.21
C THR A 266 42.09 -9.84 25.58
N ILE A 267 41.46 -10.93 26.00
CA ILE A 267 40.13 -10.91 26.62
C ILE A 267 40.32 -10.45 28.08
N PRO A 268 39.56 -9.46 28.59
CA PRO A 268 39.50 -9.16 30.01
C PRO A 268 38.90 -10.30 30.84
#